data_AF-A0A199UIZ6-F1
#
_entry.id   AF-A0A199UIZ6-F1
#
_cell.length_a   1.000
_cell.length_b   1.000
_cell.length_c   1.000
_cell.angle_alpha   90.00
_cell.angle_beta   90.00
_cell.angle_gamma   90.00
#
_symmetry.space_group_name_H-M   'P 1'
#
loop_
_entity.id
_entity.type
_entity.pdbx_description
1 polymer ?
#
loop_
_entity_poly.entity_id
_entity_poly.type
_entity_poly.pdbx_seq_one_letter_code
_entity_poly.pdbx_strand_id
1 'polypeptide(L)'
;MLDVNIFRSEKGFDPERVRESQRRRFASVDIVDEIIRLDKEWRQRQYELECLRKDFNRINKEVARLKVLKLDATEVIASTDEKKRQAAAKEAEVQDAKAALDARLETVGNLVHDSVPVSNDE
;
A
#
# COMPACT_ATOMS: atom_id res chain seq x y z
N MET A 1 0.00 -16.55 5.99
CA MET A 1 0.63 -15.38 5.35
C MET A 1 1.13 -14.47 6.45
N LEU A 2 2.35 -13.95 6.34
CA LEU A 2 2.87 -12.98 7.30
C LEU A 2 2.10 -11.67 7.19
N ASP A 3 1.69 -11.10 8.33
CA ASP A 3 1.08 -9.78 8.34
C ASP A 3 2.11 -8.71 7.94
N VAL A 4 1.83 -7.94 6.88
CA VAL A 4 2.68 -6.80 6.48
C VAL A 4 2.90 -5.79 7.62
N ASN A 5 1.98 -5.75 8.59
CA ASN A 5 2.10 -4.88 9.76
C ASN A 5 3.35 -5.14 10.58
N ILE A 6 3.87 -6.37 10.62
CA ILE A 6 5.07 -6.68 11.41
C ILE A 6 6.34 -5.99 10.88
N PHE A 7 6.33 -5.61 9.61
CA PHE A 7 7.42 -4.88 8.96
C PHE A 7 7.37 -3.38 9.28
N ARG A 8 6.29 -2.90 9.92
CA ARG A 8 6.05 -1.49 10.21
C ARG A 8 6.51 -1.14 11.63
N SER A 9 7.77 -0.73 11.74
CA SER A 9 8.32 -0.21 13.00
C SER A 9 7.53 0.98 13.56
N GLU A 10 7.02 1.84 12.67
CA GLU A 10 6.22 3.02 13.02
C GLU A 10 4.89 2.70 13.74
N LYS A 11 4.37 1.47 13.60
CA LYS A 11 3.14 1.01 14.25
C LYS A 11 3.39 0.21 15.53
N GLY A 12 4.63 0.15 16.02
CA GLY A 12 5.00 -0.57 17.24
C GLY A 12 5.29 -2.06 17.02
N PHE A 13 5.64 -2.46 15.79
CA PHE A 13 6.08 -3.82 15.49
C PHE A 13 7.60 -3.91 15.34
N ASP A 14 8.15 -5.11 15.56
CA ASP A 14 9.60 -5.36 15.51
C ASP A 14 10.03 -6.02 14.19
N PRO A 15 10.42 -5.24 13.15
CA PRO A 15 10.95 -5.80 11.91
C PRO A 15 12.27 -6.58 12.15
N GLU A 16 12.96 -6.32 13.26
CA GLU A 16 14.14 -7.09 13.66
C GLU A 16 13.83 -8.55 13.93
N ARG A 17 12.64 -8.88 14.47
CA ARG A 17 12.23 -10.28 14.68
C ARG A 17 12.08 -11.02 13.36
N VAL A 18 11.61 -10.33 12.31
CA VAL A 18 11.54 -10.91 10.96
C VAL A 18 12.93 -11.10 10.38
N ARG A 19 13.83 -10.11 10.54
CA ARG A 19 15.23 -10.22 10.10
C ARG A 19 15.95 -11.39 10.79
N GLU A 20 15.74 -11.57 12.09
CA GLU A 20 16.32 -12.68 12.84
C GLU A 20 15.73 -14.01 12.39
N SER A 21 14.41 -14.09 12.21
CA SER A 21 13.75 -15.28 11.66
C SER A 21 14.27 -15.65 10.27
N GLN A 22 14.55 -14.66 9.41
CA GLN A 22 15.15 -14.88 8.09
C GLN A 22 16.61 -15.36 8.22
N ARG A 23 17.41 -14.78 9.12
CA ARG A 23 18.78 -15.26 9.40
C ARG A 23 18.79 -16.71 9.90
N ARG A 24 17.89 -17.07 10.82
CA ARG A 24 17.72 -18.45 11.34
C ARG A 24 17.35 -19.45 10.23
N ARG A 25 16.78 -18.96 9.12
CA ARG A 25 16.44 -19.75 7.91
C ARG A 25 17.46 -19.67 6.79
N PHE A 26 18.60 -19.00 7.01
CA PHE A 26 19.58 -18.72 5.97
C PHE A 26 19.00 -17.95 4.76
N ALA A 27 17.91 -17.22 4.97
CA ALA A 27 17.27 -16.40 3.95
C ALA A 27 17.80 -14.96 3.99
N SER A 28 17.77 -14.30 2.84
CA SER A 28 18.24 -12.92 2.71
C SER A 28 17.36 -11.95 3.49
N VAL A 29 17.99 -11.16 4.37
CA VAL A 29 17.38 -10.01 5.06
C VAL A 29 17.05 -8.86 4.10
N ASP A 30 17.65 -8.85 2.91
CA ASP A 30 17.42 -7.86 1.85
C ASP A 30 15.94 -7.82 1.41
N ILE A 31 15.30 -9.00 1.34
CA ILE A 31 13.87 -9.14 1.01
C ILE A 31 12.99 -8.38 2.01
N VAL A 32 13.39 -8.33 3.30
CA VAL A 32 12.67 -7.59 4.34
C VAL A 32 12.74 -6.09 4.07
N ASP A 33 13.89 -5.58 3.63
CA ASP A 33 14.05 -4.16 3.31
C ASP A 33 13.26 -3.78 2.05
N GLU A 34 13.29 -4.66 1.04
CA GLU A 34 12.50 -4.51 -0.18
C GLU A 34 10.99 -4.45 0.11
N ILE A 35 10.48 -5.32 0.99
CA ILE A 35 9.08 -5.29 1.45
C ILE A 35 8.75 -3.97 2.16
N ILE A 36 9.64 -3.48 3.02
CA ILE A 36 9.44 -2.20 3.72
C ILE A 36 9.36 -1.05 2.71
N ARG A 37 10.21 -1.07 1.69
CA ARG A 37 10.21 -0.06 0.62
C ARG A 37 8.92 -0.13 -0.20
N LEU A 38 8.53 -1.32 -0.65
CA LEU A 38 7.28 -1.54 -1.40
C LEU A 38 6.05 -1.14 -0.58
N ASP A 39 6.01 -1.42 0.72
CA ASP A 39 4.92 -0.99 1.62
C ASP A 39 4.84 0.54 1.72
N LYS A 40 5.98 1.23 1.78
CA LYS A 40 6.03 2.71 1.77
C LYS A 40 5.52 3.27 0.44
N GLU A 41 5.97 2.72 -0.68
CA GLU A 41 5.51 3.14 -2.01
C GLU A 41 4.00 2.91 -2.16
N TRP A 42 3.51 1.73 -1.77
CA TRP A 42 2.09 1.42 -1.77
C TRP A 42 1.28 2.38 -0.89
N ARG A 43 1.74 2.67 0.35
CA ARG A 43 1.09 3.65 1.23
C ARG A 43 1.06 5.05 0.64
N GLN A 44 2.15 5.49 0.02
CA GLN A 44 2.22 6.79 -0.63
C GLN A 44 1.21 6.89 -1.77
N ARG A 45 1.15 5.86 -2.63
CA ARG A 45 0.20 5.77 -3.74
C ARG A 45 -1.25 5.70 -3.26
N GLN A 46 -1.51 4.95 -2.18
CA GLN A 46 -2.82 4.86 -1.57
C GLN A 46 -3.27 6.21 -0.99
N TYR A 47 -2.35 6.94 -0.35
CA TYR A 47 -2.61 8.29 0.14
C TYR A 47 -2.91 9.27 -1.01
N GLU A 48 -2.14 9.24 -2.10
CA GLU A 48 -2.42 10.03 -3.30
C GLU A 48 -3.83 9.74 -3.85
N LEU A 49 -4.21 8.46 -3.92
CA LEU A 49 -5.54 8.03 -4.37
C LEU A 49 -6.66 8.53 -3.44
N GLU A 50 -6.49 8.45 -2.12
CA GLU A 50 -7.45 9.00 -1.15
C GLU A 50 -7.58 10.52 -1.26
N CYS A 51 -6.46 11.23 -1.45
CA CYS A 51 -6.47 12.67 -1.69
C CYS A 51 -7.28 13.01 -2.95
N LEU A 52 -7.02 12.31 -4.07
CA LEU A 52 -7.79 12.48 -5.31
C LEU A 52 -9.28 12.22 -5.12
N ARG A 53 -9.65 11.18 -4.38
CA ARG A 53 -11.06 10.87 -4.06
C ARG A 53 -11.70 11.96 -3.20
N LYS A 54 -10.96 12.52 -2.24
CA LYS A 54 -11.43 13.62 -1.39
C LYS A 54 -11.66 14.90 -2.21
N ASP A 55 -10.73 15.24 -3.09
CA ASP A 55 -10.86 16.37 -4.02
C ASP A 55 -12.01 16.16 -5.00
N PHE A 56 -12.17 14.96 -5.54
CA PHE A 56 -13.31 14.60 -6.39
C PHE A 56 -14.64 14.81 -5.69
N ASN A 57 -14.79 14.33 -4.44
CA ASN A 57 -16.01 14.53 -3.66
C ASN A 57 -16.25 16.01 -3.34
N ARG A 58 -15.20 16.79 -3.10
CA ARG A 58 -15.30 18.24 -2.91
C ARG A 58 -15.80 18.93 -4.17
N ILE A 59 -15.20 18.64 -5.32
CA ILE A 59 -15.60 19.19 -6.62
C ILE A 59 -17.04 18.78 -6.95
N ASN A 60 -17.42 17.52 -6.70
CA ASN A 60 -18.78 17.05 -6.97
C ASN A 60 -19.84 17.78 -6.11
N LYS A 61 -19.51 18.13 -4.86
CA LYS A 61 -20.37 19.00 -4.03
C LYS A 61 -20.49 20.41 -4.61
N GLU A 62 -19.41 20.95 -5.17
CA GLU A 62 -19.38 22.27 -5.81
C GLU A 62 -20.21 22.26 -7.10
N VAL A 63 -20.10 21.22 -7.93
CA VAL A 63 -20.95 20.96 -9.11
C VAL A 63 -22.42 20.91 -8.71
N ALA A 64 -22.76 20.17 -7.64
CA ALA A 64 -24.13 20.10 -7.16
C ALA A 64 -24.68 21.48 -6.76
N ARG A 65 -23.87 22.32 -6.10
CA ARG A 65 -24.25 23.70 -5.75
C ARG A 65 -24.43 24.58 -6.99
N LEU A 66 -23.52 24.52 -7.96
CA LEU A 66 -23.62 25.29 -9.22
C LEU A 66 -24.85 24.90 -10.04
N LYS A 67 -25.18 23.60 -10.09
CA LYS A 67 -26.42 23.11 -10.72
C LYS A 67 -27.68 23.66 -10.05
N VAL A 68 -27.70 23.75 -8.72
CA VAL A 68 -28.81 24.37 -7.97
C VAL A 68 -28.93 25.87 -8.28
N LEU A 69 -27.79 26.55 -8.44
CA LEU A 69 -27.71 27.97 -8.80
C LEU A 69 -27.95 28.26 -10.30
N LYS A 70 -28.21 27.22 -11.12
CA LYS A 70 -28.35 27.30 -12.59
C LYS A 70 -27.16 27.97 -13.31
N LEU A 71 -25.97 27.90 -12.70
CA LEU A 71 -24.72 28.35 -13.31
C LEU A 71 -24.13 27.21 -14.15
N ASP A 72 -23.36 27.57 -15.18
CA ASP A 72 -22.75 26.60 -16.10
C ASP A 72 -21.72 25.73 -15.36
N ALA A 73 -22.06 24.46 -15.14
CA ALA A 73 -21.21 23.49 -14.45
C ALA A 73 -20.44 22.58 -15.43
N THR A 74 -20.53 22.86 -16.73
CA THR A 74 -20.04 21.99 -17.81
C THR A 74 -18.51 21.81 -17.75
N GLU A 75 -17.76 22.89 -17.50
CA GLU A 75 -16.30 22.85 -17.31
C GLU A 75 -15.89 22.03 -16.08
N VAL A 76 -16.62 22.18 -14.97
CA VAL A 76 -16.31 21.49 -13.72
C VAL A 76 -16.59 19.99 -13.85
N ILE A 77 -17.65 19.60 -14.56
CA ILE A 77 -17.97 18.20 -14.87
C ILE A 77 -16.88 17.58 -15.75
N ALA A 78 -16.41 18.28 -16.78
CA ALA A 78 -15.31 17.79 -17.63
C ALA A 78 -14.01 17.59 -16.82
N SER A 79 -13.67 18.55 -15.96
CA SER A 79 -12.52 18.46 -15.06
C SER A 79 -12.64 17.33 -14.03
N THR A 80 -13.88 16.94 -13.70
CA THR A 80 -14.19 15.84 -12.79
C THR A 80 -14.02 14.49 -13.46
N ASP A 81 -14.43 14.33 -14.73
CA ASP A 81 -14.23 13.09 -15.49
C ASP A 81 -12.74 12.77 -15.70
N GLU A 82 -11.95 13.79 -16.02
CA GLU A 82 -10.49 13.66 -16.18
C GLU A 82 -9.84 13.20 -14.85
N LYS A 83 -10.18 13.84 -13.73
CA LYS A 83 -9.71 13.42 -12.41
C LYS A 83 -10.16 12.00 -12.05
N LYS A 84 -11.36 11.58 -12.48
CA LYS A 84 -11.85 10.21 -12.28
C LYS A 84 -11.01 9.19 -13.04
N ARG A 85 -10.64 9.49 -14.29
CA ARG A 85 -9.74 8.64 -15.08
C ARG A 85 -8.37 8.52 -14.44
N GLN A 86 -7.80 9.64 -13.98
CA GLN A 86 -6.52 9.65 -13.27
C GLN A 86 -6.59 8.85 -11.96
N ALA A 87 -7.67 8.99 -11.19
CA ALA A 87 -7.88 8.21 -9.99
C ALA A 87 -8.00 6.69 -10.29
N ALA A 88 -8.71 6.31 -11.36
CA ALA A 88 -8.82 4.91 -11.77
C ALA A 88 -7.46 4.32 -12.22
N ALA A 89 -6.65 5.11 -12.94
CA ALA A 89 -5.29 4.71 -13.30
C ALA A 89 -4.40 4.52 -12.06
N LYS A 90 -4.44 5.49 -11.12
CA LYS A 90 -3.71 5.41 -9.85
C LYS A 90 -4.17 4.25 -8.98
N GLU A 91 -5.46 3.90 -9.00
CA GLU A 91 -6.00 2.75 -8.30
C GLU A 91 -5.43 1.44 -8.84
N ALA A 92 -5.31 1.31 -10.16
CA ALA A 92 -4.64 0.16 -10.78
C ALA A 92 -3.17 0.08 -10.35
N GLU A 93 -2.44 1.19 -10.33
CA GLU A 93 -1.04 1.22 -9.83
C GLU A 93 -0.96 0.81 -8.36
N VAL A 94 -1.89 1.25 -7.52
CA VAL A 94 -1.96 0.85 -6.09
C VAL A 94 -2.23 -0.65 -5.96
N GLN A 95 -3.11 -1.21 -6.79
CA GLN A 95 -3.39 -2.65 -6.79
C GLN A 95 -2.18 -3.46 -7.25
N ASP A 96 -1.49 -3.03 -8.30
CA ASP A 96 -0.27 -3.67 -8.80
C ASP A 96 0.85 -3.64 -7.74
N ALA A 97 1.08 -2.47 -7.11
CA ALA A 97 2.02 -2.34 -6.01
C ALA A 97 1.66 -3.24 -4.82
N LYS A 98 0.36 -3.37 -4.51
CA LYS A 98 -0.11 -4.30 -3.47
C LYS A 98 0.16 -5.75 -3.86
N ALA A 99 -0.12 -6.14 -5.11
CA ALA A 99 0.10 -7.50 -5.60
C ALA A 99 1.60 -7.85 -5.58
N ALA A 100 2.47 -6.91 -5.99
CA ALA A 100 3.92 -7.06 -5.90
C ALA A 100 4.37 -7.25 -4.44
N LEU A 101 3.82 -6.46 -3.51
CA LEU A 101 4.08 -6.61 -2.07
C LEU A 101 3.61 -7.97 -1.55
N ASP A 102 2.41 -8.41 -1.95
CA ASP A 102 1.81 -9.70 -1.58
C ASP A 102 2.73 -10.86 -2.03
N ALA A 103 3.16 -10.86 -3.29
CA ALA A 103 4.07 -11.87 -3.84
C ALA A 103 5.42 -11.94 -3.10
N ARG A 104 5.96 -10.78 -2.67
CA ARG A 104 7.18 -10.73 -1.86
C ARG A 104 6.93 -11.24 -0.44
N LEU A 105 5.78 -10.93 0.15
CA LEU A 105 5.37 -11.46 1.44
C LEU A 105 5.15 -12.98 1.40
N GLU A 106 4.65 -13.53 0.29
CA GLU A 106 4.54 -14.98 0.10
C GLU A 106 5.90 -15.68 0.06
N THR A 107 6.93 -14.98 -0.44
CA THR A 107 8.31 -15.47 -0.44
C THR A 107 8.89 -15.51 0.99
N VAL A 108 8.42 -14.63 1.89
CA VAL A 108 8.82 -14.65 3.30
C VAL A 108 7.97 -15.65 4.07
N GLY A 109 8.57 -16.79 4.41
CA GLY A 109 7.89 -17.81 5.21
C GLY A 109 7.48 -17.32 6.61
N ASN A 110 6.65 -18.11 7.31
CA ASN A 110 6.11 -17.75 8.64
C ASN A 110 7.19 -17.40 9.69
N LEU A 111 6.93 -16.62 10.73
CA LEU A 111 7.95 -16.36 11.77
C LEU A 111 8.39 -17.67 12.46
N VAL A 112 9.70 -17.88 12.62
CA VAL A 112 10.25 -19.04 13.36
C VAL A 112 9.92 -18.87 14.84
N HIS A 113 9.25 -19.86 15.43
CA HIS A 113 8.96 -19.88 16.86
C HIS A 113 10.23 -20.15 17.66
N ASP A 114 10.33 -19.58 18.87
CA ASP A 114 11.54 -19.67 19.71
C ASP A 114 11.91 -21.11 20.12
N SER A 115 10.94 -22.02 20.09
CA SER A 115 11.12 -23.44 20.40
C SER A 115 11.73 -24.27 19.28
N VAL A 116 11.99 -23.70 18.10
CA VAL A 116 12.54 -24.46 16.97
C VAL A 116 14.07 -24.40 17.04
N PRO A 117 14.76 -25.54 17.27
CA PRO A 117 16.22 -25.58 17.27
C PRO A 117 16.74 -25.21 15.87
N VAL A 118 17.70 -24.29 15.83
CA VAL A 118 18.40 -23.90 14.59
C VAL A 118 19.49 -24.93 14.35
N SER A 119 19.15 -26.05 13.71
CA SER A 119 20.12 -27.05 13.25
C SER A 119 20.23 -26.99 11.73
N ASN A 120 21.47 -26.85 11.25
CA ASN A 120 21.85 -26.96 9.83
C ASN A 120 22.58 -28.29 9.57
N ASP A 121 22.27 -29.32 10.35
CA ASP A 121 23.01 -30.57 10.39
C ASP A 121 22.25 -31.64 9.58
N GLU A 122 22.66 -31.78 8.32
CA GLU A 122 22.70 -33.07 7.62
C GLU A 122 24.11 -33.66 7.77
#